data_AF-A0A3L6J9P8-F1
#
_entry.id   AF-A0A3L6J9P8-F1
#
_cell.length_a   1.000
_cell.length_b   1.000
_cell.length_c   1.000
_cell.angle_alpha   90.00
_cell.angle_beta   90.00
_cell.angle_gamma   90.00
#
_symmetry.space_group_name_H-M   'P 1'
#
loop_
_entity.id
_entity.type
_entity.pdbx_description
1 polymer ?
#
loop_
_entity_poly.entity_id
_entity_poly.type
_entity_poly.pdbx_seq_one_letter_code
_entity_poly.pdbx_strand_id
1 'polypeptide(L)'
;MIELTLILALSGVLLIMSALFRLRRFGRYKVLRTTLENQFDVSNLDLSGRTEYSNCFSHQWYIDIMRTTKHGRIGEWFQRQMTDRTIATFLWFAVLLGSAAMILGMVLISSIRLLQAGLLVLLFTLIVMVGSGGVNISEELLIALLRIKQDEYRRDDYPYVRIGMRTIVTWSVFCLVVGIVFLISAPFNSLLLDLVGTGVVLFGDAVLWGPMFSLFNVWAPLGVVYISLVVPFIFIIIPVTIYMLYQRIRFGPA
;
A
#
# COMPACT_ATOMS: atom_id res chain seq x y z
N MET A 1 18.88 16.12 17.17
CA MET A 1 18.89 16.72 15.81
C MET A 1 19.72 15.89 14.84
N ILE A 2 20.99 15.59 15.14
CA ILE A 2 21.83 14.70 14.29
C ILE A 2 21.20 13.30 14.11
N GLU A 3 20.55 12.77 15.15
CA GLU A 3 19.90 11.46 15.12
C GLU A 3 18.79 11.33 14.06
N LEU A 4 17.95 12.37 13.88
CA LEU A 4 16.86 12.34 12.92
C LEU A 4 17.37 12.40 11.48
N THR A 5 18.38 13.24 11.22
CA THR A 5 19.12 13.30 9.95
C THR A 5 19.73 11.94 9.62
N LEU A 6 20.38 11.29 10.59
CA LEU A 6 20.95 9.95 10.41
C LEU A 6 19.88 8.91 10.11
N ILE A 7 18.74 8.93 10.82
CA ILE A 7 17.65 7.99 10.61
C ILE A 7 17.00 8.19 9.24
N LEU A 8 16.75 9.42 8.81
CA LEU A 8 16.23 9.74 7.47
C LEU A 8 17.19 9.31 6.38
N ALA A 9 18.48 9.61 6.53
CA ALA A 9 19.50 9.21 5.57
C ALA A 9 19.62 7.68 5.49
N LEU A 10 19.70 6.99 6.62
CA LEU A 10 19.79 5.53 6.69
C LEU A 10 18.54 4.86 6.10
N SER A 11 17.36 5.39 6.40
CA SER A 11 16.08 4.94 5.83
C SER A 11 16.05 5.12 4.31
N GLY A 12 16.50 6.27 3.81
CA GLY A 12 16.61 6.54 2.37
C GLY A 12 17.57 5.59 1.67
N VAL A 13 18.75 5.33 2.26
CA VAL A 13 19.73 4.36 1.74
C VAL A 13 19.14 2.95 1.72
N LEU A 14 18.45 2.52 2.79
CA LEU A 14 17.81 1.20 2.85
C LEU A 14 16.75 1.02 1.75
N LEU A 15 15.91 2.03 1.51
CA LEU A 15 14.90 2.00 0.45
C LEU A 15 15.55 1.89 -0.94
N ILE A 16 16.59 2.67 -1.20
CA ILE A 16 17.32 2.64 -2.47
C ILE A 16 18.01 1.28 -2.65
N MET A 17 18.68 0.76 -1.63
CA MET A 17 19.34 -0.55 -1.68
C MET A 17 18.33 -1.67 -1.93
N SER A 18 17.17 -1.64 -1.26
CA SER A 18 16.07 -2.58 -1.48
C SER A 18 15.53 -2.48 -2.93
N ALA A 19 15.30 -1.26 -3.42
CA ALA A 19 14.83 -1.03 -4.78
C ALA A 19 15.84 -1.55 -5.83
N LEU A 20 17.12 -1.23 -5.67
CA LEU A 20 18.21 -1.69 -6.54
C LEU A 20 18.36 -3.21 -6.50
N PHE A 21 18.22 -3.84 -5.33
CA PHE A 21 18.28 -5.28 -5.20
C PHE A 21 17.14 -5.98 -5.95
N ARG A 22 15.90 -5.47 -5.83
CA ARG A 22 14.74 -5.96 -6.60
C ARG A 22 14.93 -5.74 -8.10
N LEU A 23 15.46 -4.59 -8.51
CA LEU A 23 15.77 -4.30 -9.92
C LEU A 23 16.89 -5.18 -10.49
N ARG A 24 17.90 -5.56 -9.71
CA ARG A 24 18.93 -6.51 -10.15
C ARG A 24 18.34 -7.89 -10.47
N ARG A 25 17.36 -8.36 -9.69
CA ARG A 25 16.65 -9.63 -9.96
C ARG A 25 15.81 -9.58 -11.24
N PHE A 26 15.39 -8.39 -11.65
CA PHE A 26 14.57 -8.17 -12.85
C PHE A 26 15.20 -8.74 -14.14
N GLY A 27 16.54 -8.78 -14.22
CA GLY A 27 17.23 -9.36 -15.37
C GLY A 27 16.81 -10.81 -15.65
N ARG A 28 16.61 -11.63 -14.60
CA ARG A 28 16.17 -13.02 -14.73
C ARG A 28 14.73 -13.11 -15.24
N TYR A 29 13.85 -12.23 -14.77
CA TYR A 29 12.45 -12.18 -15.22
C TYR A 29 12.33 -11.67 -16.66
N LYS A 30 13.22 -10.77 -17.08
CA LYS A 30 13.30 -10.33 -18.48
C LYS A 30 13.65 -11.49 -19.42
N VAL A 31 14.59 -12.36 -19.02
CA VAL A 31 14.93 -13.57 -19.80
C VAL A 31 13.70 -14.48 -19.92
N LEU A 32 13.01 -14.77 -18.81
CA LEU A 32 11.77 -15.56 -18.82
C LEU A 32 10.74 -14.99 -19.80
N ARG A 33 10.50 -13.67 -19.75
CA ARG A 33 9.59 -12.99 -20.67
C ARG A 33 10.01 -13.20 -22.13
N THR A 34 11.29 -12.98 -22.45
CA THR A 34 11.77 -13.16 -23.83
C THR A 34 11.70 -14.62 -24.29
N THR A 35 11.89 -15.59 -23.39
CA THR A 35 11.71 -17.00 -23.71
C THR A 35 10.27 -17.31 -24.09
N LEU A 36 9.29 -16.79 -23.34
CA LEU A 36 7.86 -16.95 -23.66
C LEU A 36 7.47 -16.24 -24.97
N GLU A 37 7.99 -15.02 -25.21
CA GLU A 37 7.75 -14.27 -26.45
C GLU A 37 8.33 -14.99 -27.68
N ASN A 38 9.45 -15.68 -27.53
CA ASN A 38 10.09 -16.42 -28.62
C ASN A 38 9.45 -17.79 -28.87
N GLN A 39 8.90 -18.43 -27.84
CA GLN A 39 8.28 -19.76 -27.95
C GLN A 39 6.82 -19.72 -28.37
N PHE A 40 6.08 -18.67 -28.03
CA PHE A 40 4.65 -18.56 -28.29
C PHE A 40 4.32 -17.26 -29.03
N ASP A 41 3.41 -17.34 -30.02
CA ASP A 41 2.86 -16.13 -30.65
C ASP A 41 2.00 -15.36 -29.64
N VAL A 42 2.57 -14.36 -28.98
CA VAL A 42 1.89 -13.54 -27.96
C VAL A 42 1.15 -12.33 -28.55
N SER A 43 1.17 -12.13 -29.87
CA SER A 43 0.60 -10.94 -30.52
C SER A 43 -0.91 -10.81 -30.36
N ASN A 44 -1.62 -11.95 -30.31
CA ASN A 44 -3.08 -12.01 -30.19
C ASN A 44 -3.60 -12.12 -28.75
N LEU A 45 -2.72 -12.01 -27.74
CA LEU A 45 -3.16 -12.03 -26.34
C LEU A 45 -3.70 -10.65 -25.94
N ASP A 46 -4.94 -10.61 -25.45
CA ASP A 46 -5.47 -9.44 -24.79
C ASP A 46 -4.78 -9.22 -23.45
N LEU A 47 -4.16 -8.05 -23.30
CA LEU A 47 -3.39 -7.62 -22.14
C LEU A 47 -4.12 -6.49 -21.39
N SER A 48 -5.36 -6.18 -21.77
CA SER A 48 -6.19 -5.16 -21.13
C SER A 48 -6.75 -5.61 -19.77
N GLY A 49 -6.60 -6.90 -19.43
CA GLY A 49 -7.14 -7.49 -18.20
C GLY A 49 -8.64 -7.79 -18.25
N ARG A 50 -9.23 -7.86 -19.45
CA ARG A 50 -10.66 -8.22 -19.65
C ARG A 50 -10.86 -9.70 -19.91
N THR A 51 -9.83 -10.37 -20.41
CA THR A 51 -9.83 -11.82 -20.65
C THR A 51 -9.21 -12.56 -19.47
N GLU A 52 -9.93 -13.54 -18.93
CA GLU A 52 -9.41 -14.45 -17.92
C GLU A 52 -8.66 -15.62 -18.59
N TYR A 53 -7.35 -15.69 -18.33
CA TYR A 53 -6.52 -16.82 -18.75
C TYR A 53 -6.47 -17.84 -17.62
N SER A 54 -7.26 -18.91 -17.75
CA SER A 54 -7.44 -19.93 -16.71
C SER A 54 -6.67 -21.22 -16.96
N ASN A 55 -6.23 -21.48 -18.20
CA ASN A 55 -5.60 -22.74 -18.58
C ASN A 55 -4.05 -22.67 -18.53
N CYS A 56 -3.50 -22.11 -17.47
CA CYS A 56 -2.05 -21.94 -17.32
C CYS A 56 -1.53 -22.25 -15.92
N PHE A 57 -0.22 -22.54 -15.83
CA PHE A 57 0.43 -22.82 -14.55
C PHE A 57 0.27 -21.63 -13.60
N SER A 58 0.45 -20.41 -14.11
CA SER A 58 0.37 -19.18 -13.31
C SER A 58 -0.98 -19.01 -12.63
N HIS A 59 -2.06 -19.38 -13.32
CA HIS A 59 -3.41 -19.31 -12.77
C HIS A 59 -3.64 -20.37 -11.69
N GLN A 60 -3.24 -21.62 -11.95
CA GLN A 60 -3.35 -22.72 -10.97
C GLN A 60 -2.53 -22.42 -9.72
N TRP A 61 -1.28 -21.98 -9.89
CA TRP A 61 -0.41 -21.56 -8.80
C TRP A 61 -1.03 -20.41 -8.00
N TYR A 62 -1.62 -19.41 -8.66
CA TYR A 62 -2.27 -18.29 -7.98
C TYR A 62 -3.48 -18.76 -7.15
N ILE A 63 -4.31 -19.65 -7.69
CA ILE A 63 -5.43 -20.25 -6.96
C ILE A 63 -4.93 -21.05 -5.76
N ASP A 64 -3.88 -21.87 -5.93
CA ASP A 64 -3.33 -22.69 -4.86
C ASP A 64 -2.70 -21.83 -3.76
N ILE A 65 -2.00 -20.75 -4.13
CA ILE A 65 -1.53 -19.74 -3.17
C ILE A 65 -2.72 -19.13 -2.45
N MET A 66 -3.77 -18.68 -3.13
CA MET A 66 -4.95 -18.08 -2.48
C MET A 66 -5.70 -19.07 -1.55
N ARG A 67 -5.69 -20.36 -1.88
CA ARG A 67 -6.27 -21.43 -1.04
C ARG A 67 -5.39 -21.77 0.16
N THR A 68 -4.07 -21.74 0.00
CA THR A 68 -3.10 -22.13 1.04
C THR A 68 -2.65 -20.97 1.92
N THR A 69 -2.67 -19.73 1.42
CA THR A 69 -2.64 -18.53 2.25
C THR A 69 -3.93 -18.49 3.04
N LYS A 70 -3.92 -19.19 4.17
CA LYS A 70 -4.91 -19.06 5.23
C LYS A 70 -5.11 -17.56 5.41
N HIS A 71 -6.30 -17.06 5.06
CA HIS A 71 -6.78 -15.82 5.62
C HIS A 71 -6.51 -15.96 7.11
N GLY A 72 -5.60 -15.13 7.65
CA GLY A 72 -5.12 -15.33 9.01
C GLY A 72 -6.32 -15.58 9.92
N ARG A 73 -6.20 -16.42 10.94
CA ARG A 73 -7.33 -16.77 11.82
C ARG A 73 -8.17 -15.54 12.28
N ILE A 74 -7.53 -14.37 12.29
CA ILE A 74 -8.11 -13.02 12.46
C ILE A 74 -8.97 -12.55 11.26
N GLY A 75 -8.52 -12.71 10.01
CA GLY A 75 -9.26 -12.34 8.80
C GLY A 75 -10.51 -13.18 8.55
N GLU A 76 -10.44 -14.50 8.76
CA GLU A 76 -11.65 -15.35 8.73
C GLU A 76 -12.62 -15.00 9.87
N TRP A 77 -12.10 -14.75 11.08
CA TRP A 77 -12.91 -14.28 12.20
C TRP A 77 -13.54 -12.91 11.92
N PHE A 78 -12.80 -12.00 11.28
CA PHE A 78 -13.25 -10.66 10.89
C PHE A 78 -14.31 -10.71 9.79
N GLN A 79 -14.13 -11.54 8.77
CA GLN A 79 -15.16 -11.80 7.77
C GLN A 79 -16.42 -12.41 8.40
N ARG A 80 -16.29 -13.43 9.26
CA ARG A 80 -17.45 -14.01 9.96
C ARG A 80 -18.17 -12.98 10.84
N GLN A 81 -17.43 -12.14 11.57
CA GLN A 81 -18.01 -11.07 12.39
C GLN A 81 -18.73 -9.99 11.56
N MET A 82 -18.14 -9.55 10.44
CA MET A 82 -18.78 -8.62 9.50
C MET A 82 -20.08 -9.18 8.94
N THR A 83 -20.12 -10.47 8.60
CA THR A 83 -21.31 -11.13 8.03
C THR A 83 -22.42 -11.33 9.08
N ASP A 84 -22.07 -11.70 10.31
CA ASP A 84 -23.06 -12.03 11.34
C ASP A 84 -23.54 -10.82 12.17
N ARG A 85 -22.70 -9.79 12.34
CA ARG A 85 -22.96 -8.64 13.24
C ARG A 85 -22.35 -7.33 12.74
N THR A 86 -22.58 -7.00 11.48
CA THR A 86 -21.96 -5.88 10.74
C THR A 86 -21.94 -4.55 11.51
N ILE A 87 -23.06 -4.16 12.14
CA ILE A 87 -23.17 -2.89 12.88
C ILE A 87 -22.34 -2.92 14.18
N ALA A 88 -22.38 -4.03 14.92
CA ALA A 88 -21.65 -4.17 16.17
C ALA A 88 -20.14 -4.27 15.93
N THR A 89 -19.73 -4.99 14.88
CA THR A 89 -18.33 -5.06 14.45
C THR A 89 -17.83 -3.70 13.98
N PHE A 90 -18.61 -2.96 13.20
CA PHE A 90 -18.25 -1.61 12.77
C PHE A 90 -18.09 -0.64 13.95
N LEU A 91 -19.02 -0.64 14.91
CA LEU A 91 -18.92 0.14 16.15
C LEU A 91 -17.68 -0.25 16.97
N TRP A 92 -17.41 -1.55 17.13
CA TRP A 92 -16.22 -2.02 17.84
C TRP A 92 -14.93 -1.59 17.16
N PHE A 93 -14.86 -1.67 15.83
CA PHE A 93 -13.69 -1.22 15.08
C PHE A 93 -13.55 0.29 15.09
N ALA A 94 -14.64 1.06 15.03
CA ALA A 94 -14.60 2.51 15.17
C ALA A 94 -14.06 2.92 16.55
N VAL A 95 -14.46 2.23 17.63
CA VAL A 95 -13.93 2.44 18.98
C VAL A 95 -12.48 2.00 19.08
N LEU A 96 -12.10 0.84 18.54
CA LEU A 96 -10.72 0.33 18.57
C LEU A 96 -9.76 1.22 17.76
N LEU A 97 -10.14 1.60 16.54
CA LEU A 97 -9.35 2.50 15.69
C LEU A 97 -9.35 3.92 16.26
N GLY A 98 -10.47 4.42 16.77
CA GLY A 98 -10.56 5.73 17.40
C GLY A 98 -9.73 5.83 18.68
N SER A 99 -9.79 4.81 19.54
CA SER A 99 -8.96 4.74 20.75
C SER A 99 -7.50 4.48 20.44
N ALA A 100 -7.18 3.62 19.47
CA ALA A 100 -5.81 3.44 18.98
C ALA A 100 -5.27 4.75 18.40
N ALA A 101 -6.03 5.47 17.58
CA ALA A 101 -5.65 6.77 17.03
C ALA A 101 -5.49 7.84 18.13
N MET A 102 -6.34 7.83 19.16
CA MET A 102 -6.18 8.72 20.34
C MET A 102 -4.95 8.36 21.15
N ILE A 103 -4.68 7.09 21.42
CA ILE A 103 -3.48 6.64 22.14
C ILE A 103 -2.24 6.96 21.32
N LEU A 104 -2.26 6.72 20.01
CA LEU A 104 -1.17 7.10 19.10
C LEU A 104 -1.00 8.61 19.08
N GLY A 105 -2.09 9.38 19.04
CA GLY A 105 -2.10 10.84 19.18
C GLY A 105 -1.56 11.35 20.51
N MET A 106 -1.90 10.71 21.62
CA MET A 106 -1.38 11.05 22.96
C MET A 106 0.08 10.65 23.09
N VAL A 107 0.48 9.49 22.59
CA VAL A 107 1.88 9.07 22.50
C VAL A 107 2.66 10.08 21.65
N LEU A 108 2.12 10.55 20.53
CA LEU A 108 2.70 11.62 19.70
C LEU A 108 2.88 12.94 20.46
N ILE A 109 2.04 13.22 21.47
CA ILE A 109 2.08 14.46 22.25
C ILE A 109 3.00 14.32 23.48
N SER A 110 3.12 13.13 24.09
CA SER A 110 3.66 12.98 25.45
C SER A 110 5.11 12.49 25.58
N SER A 111 5.85 12.18 24.51
CA SER A 111 7.26 11.73 24.63
C SER A 111 8.22 12.47 23.70
N ILE A 112 9.50 12.50 24.10
CA ILE A 112 10.61 13.28 23.56
C ILE A 112 10.57 13.37 22.02
N ARG A 113 10.27 14.58 21.51
CA ARG A 113 9.93 14.90 20.10
C ARG A 113 10.87 14.36 19.01
N LEU A 114 12.12 14.03 19.35
CA LEU A 114 13.15 13.59 18.39
C LEU A 114 13.19 12.07 18.18
N LEU A 115 12.89 11.27 19.21
CA LEU A 115 13.03 9.81 19.14
C LEU A 115 11.80 9.15 18.48
N GLN A 116 10.64 9.79 18.58
CA GLN A 116 9.37 9.30 18.04
C GLN A 116 9.27 9.43 16.52
N ALA A 117 9.64 10.60 15.97
CA ALA A 117 9.57 10.82 14.52
C ALA A 117 10.57 9.93 13.77
N GLY A 118 11.77 9.72 14.31
CA GLY A 118 12.74 8.79 13.76
C GLY A 118 12.24 7.34 13.76
N LEU A 119 11.63 6.88 14.86
CA LEU A 119 11.08 5.53 14.95
C LEU A 119 9.93 5.30 13.95
N LEU A 120 9.09 6.32 13.72
CA LEU A 120 8.02 6.25 12.71
C LEU A 120 8.57 6.17 11.29
N VAL A 121 9.57 6.99 10.94
CA VAL A 121 10.23 6.94 9.63
C VAL A 121 10.86 5.57 9.40
N LEU A 122 11.49 4.99 10.43
CA LEU A 122 12.10 3.67 10.37
C LEU A 122 11.03 2.57 10.20
N LEU A 123 9.96 2.61 10.98
CA LEU A 123 8.85 1.66 10.87
C LEU A 123 8.15 1.75 9.51
N PHE A 124 7.89 2.95 9.02
CA PHE A 124 7.36 3.18 7.68
C PHE A 124 8.29 2.60 6.61
N THR A 125 9.60 2.85 6.74
CA THR A 125 10.62 2.32 5.83
C THR A 125 10.63 0.79 5.83
N LEU A 126 10.52 0.15 6.99
CA LEU A 126 10.42 -1.30 7.09
C LEU A 126 9.17 -1.83 6.37
N ILE A 127 8.01 -1.20 6.57
CA ILE A 127 6.76 -1.59 5.89
C ILE A 127 6.90 -1.44 4.36
N VAL A 128 7.43 -0.33 3.89
CA VAL A 128 7.65 -0.08 2.45
C VAL A 128 8.67 -1.07 1.87
N MET A 129 9.71 -1.41 2.64
CA MET A 129 10.75 -2.36 2.24
C MET A 129 10.23 -3.80 2.13
N VAL A 130 9.35 -4.24 3.04
CA VAL A 130 8.65 -5.54 2.94
C VAL A 130 7.82 -5.60 1.65
N GLY A 131 7.27 -4.47 1.23
CA GLY A 131 6.51 -4.33 -0.01
C GLY A 131 5.05 -4.71 0.16
N SER A 132 4.21 -4.26 -0.78
CA SER A 132 2.79 -4.64 -0.76
C SER A 132 2.62 -6.13 -1.07
N GLY A 133 1.58 -6.76 -0.52
CA GLY A 133 1.29 -8.19 -0.73
C GLY A 133 1.27 -8.57 -2.21
N GLY A 134 0.76 -7.69 -3.08
CA GLY A 134 0.74 -7.91 -4.53
C GLY A 134 2.13 -8.01 -5.17
N VAL A 135 3.12 -7.27 -4.67
CA VAL A 135 4.49 -7.32 -5.19
C VAL A 135 5.17 -8.60 -4.77
N ASN A 136 4.99 -9.03 -3.52
CA ASN A 136 5.60 -10.26 -3.00
C ASN A 136 5.00 -11.50 -3.68
N ILE A 137 3.68 -11.55 -3.86
CA ILE A 137 3.00 -12.62 -4.62
C ILE A 137 3.49 -12.62 -6.08
N SER A 138 3.65 -11.45 -6.70
CA SER A 138 4.18 -11.35 -8.06
C SER A 138 5.62 -11.86 -8.16
N GLU A 139 6.47 -11.57 -7.17
CA GLU A 139 7.86 -12.03 -7.13
C GLU A 139 7.93 -13.55 -6.91
N GLU A 140 7.11 -14.10 -6.02
CA GLU A 140 7.00 -15.54 -5.78
C GLU A 140 6.50 -16.30 -7.02
N LEU A 141 5.51 -15.74 -7.73
CA LEU A 141 5.01 -16.32 -8.99
C LEU A 141 6.11 -16.42 -10.04
N LEU A 142 6.87 -15.34 -10.22
CA LEU A 142 7.97 -15.31 -11.19
C LEU A 142 9.10 -16.26 -10.79
N ILE A 143 9.37 -16.41 -9.49
CA ILE A 143 10.33 -17.40 -8.99
C ILE A 143 9.84 -18.82 -9.22
N ALA A 144 8.54 -19.09 -9.03
CA ALA A 144 7.94 -20.39 -9.32
C ALA A 144 8.06 -20.75 -10.81
N LEU A 145 7.75 -19.81 -11.70
CA LEU A 145 7.90 -20.00 -13.15
C LEU A 145 9.35 -20.24 -13.57
N LEU A 146 10.32 -19.59 -12.93
CA LEU A 146 11.75 -19.82 -13.18
C LEU A 146 12.22 -21.21 -12.73
N ARG A 147 11.51 -21.88 -11.83
CA ARG A 147 11.86 -23.23 -11.34
C ARG A 147 11.26 -24.34 -12.18
N ILE A 148 10.25 -24.02 -12.99
CA ILE A 148 9.57 -24.97 -13.86
C ILE A 148 10.37 -25.16 -15.13
N LYS A 149 10.29 -26.37 -15.69
CA LYS A 149 10.97 -26.68 -16.95
C LYS A 149 10.29 -25.96 -18.11
N GLN A 150 11.07 -25.62 -19.14
CA GLN A 150 10.60 -24.77 -20.24
C GLN A 150 9.50 -25.42 -21.09
N ASP A 151 9.41 -26.75 -21.09
CA ASP A 151 8.39 -27.55 -21.79
C ASP A 151 7.00 -27.47 -21.15
N GLU A 152 6.90 -27.05 -19.88
CA GLU A 152 5.63 -26.89 -19.17
C GLU A 152 5.02 -25.49 -19.34
N TYR A 153 5.75 -24.56 -19.97
CA TYR A 153 5.26 -23.21 -20.21
C TYR A 153 4.06 -23.21 -21.15
N ARG A 154 3.10 -22.32 -20.87
CA ARG A 154 1.95 -22.09 -21.74
C ARG A 154 1.90 -20.63 -22.17
N ARG A 155 1.34 -20.40 -23.36
CA ARG A 155 1.09 -19.06 -23.91
C ARG A 155 0.38 -18.14 -22.92
N ASP A 156 -0.58 -18.71 -22.19
CA ASP A 156 -1.42 -18.04 -21.21
C ASP A 156 -0.69 -17.63 -19.91
N ASP A 157 0.58 -18.03 -19.72
CA ASP A 157 1.43 -17.56 -18.61
C ASP A 157 2.02 -16.16 -18.88
N TYR A 158 2.14 -15.77 -20.16
CA TYR A 158 2.75 -14.50 -20.56
C TYR A 158 2.08 -13.25 -19.94
N PRO A 159 0.74 -13.12 -19.92
CA PRO A 159 0.07 -11.99 -19.28
C PRO A 159 0.43 -11.86 -17.79
N TYR A 160 0.48 -12.98 -17.07
CA TYR A 160 0.84 -13.01 -15.64
C TYR A 160 2.30 -12.57 -15.41
N VAL A 161 3.23 -13.04 -16.24
CA VAL A 161 4.63 -12.60 -16.20
C VAL A 161 4.74 -11.10 -16.44
N ARG A 162 4.05 -10.58 -17.47
CA ARG A 162 4.08 -9.16 -17.82
C ARG A 162 3.50 -8.28 -16.69
N ILE A 163 2.38 -8.69 -16.11
CA ILE A 163 1.74 -7.98 -15.00
C ILE A 163 2.64 -8.00 -13.75
N GLY A 164 3.15 -9.17 -13.37
CA GLY A 164 4.04 -9.32 -12.21
C GLY A 164 5.30 -8.48 -12.34
N MET A 165 5.94 -8.52 -13.51
CA MET A 165 7.11 -7.69 -13.82
C MET A 165 6.80 -6.18 -13.70
N ARG A 166 5.67 -5.73 -14.28
CA ARG A 166 5.27 -4.32 -14.20
C ARG A 166 5.00 -3.89 -12.76
N THR A 167 4.36 -4.73 -11.96
CA THR A 167 4.07 -4.47 -10.54
C THR A 167 5.35 -4.33 -9.73
N ILE A 168 6.32 -5.24 -9.91
CA ILE A 168 7.63 -5.16 -9.24
C ILE A 168 8.38 -3.89 -9.65
N VAL A 169 8.44 -3.56 -10.94
CA VAL A 169 9.13 -2.34 -11.42
C VAL A 169 8.48 -1.09 -10.85
N THR A 170 7.15 -1.01 -10.89
CA THR A 170 6.41 0.17 -10.40
C THR A 170 6.68 0.37 -8.91
N TRP A 171 6.67 -0.72 -8.11
CA TRP A 171 6.98 -0.65 -6.69
C TRP A 171 8.46 -0.30 -6.42
N SER A 172 9.39 -0.88 -7.16
CA SER A 172 10.81 -0.54 -7.05
C SER A 172 11.08 0.94 -7.38
N VAL A 173 10.42 1.48 -8.41
CA VAL A 173 10.51 2.91 -8.76
C VAL A 173 9.92 3.77 -7.64
N PHE A 174 8.77 3.38 -7.08
CA PHE A 174 8.18 4.08 -5.94
C PHE A 174 9.14 4.11 -4.74
N CYS A 175 9.72 2.96 -4.34
CA CYS A 175 10.71 2.89 -3.26
C CYS A 175 11.94 3.76 -3.54
N LEU A 176 12.40 3.80 -4.79
CA LEU A 176 13.53 4.62 -5.19
C LEU A 176 13.22 6.11 -5.06
N VAL A 177 12.06 6.56 -5.55
CA VAL A 177 11.61 7.95 -5.41
C VAL A 177 11.49 8.35 -3.95
N VAL A 178 10.82 7.53 -3.12
CA VAL A 178 10.68 7.79 -1.67
C VAL A 178 12.06 7.84 -0.99
N GLY A 179 12.96 6.91 -1.33
CA GLY A 179 14.33 6.89 -0.79
C GLY A 179 15.16 8.12 -1.17
N ILE A 180 15.04 8.61 -2.42
CA ILE A 180 15.67 9.86 -2.86
C ILE A 180 15.11 11.05 -2.09
N VAL A 181 13.79 11.13 -1.94
CA VAL A 181 13.14 12.20 -1.16
C VAL A 181 13.66 12.20 0.27
N PHE A 182 13.79 11.03 0.90
CA PHE A 182 14.34 10.91 2.25
C PHE A 182 15.80 11.39 2.33
N LEU A 183 16.65 11.02 1.37
CA LEU A 183 18.03 11.50 1.31
C LEU A 183 18.15 13.02 1.11
N ILE A 184 17.36 13.59 0.19
CA ILE A 184 17.35 15.04 -0.06
C ILE A 184 16.83 15.78 1.16
N SER A 185 15.84 15.22 1.87
CA SER A 185 15.25 15.83 3.05
C SER A 185 16.09 15.69 4.33
N ALA A 186 16.98 14.69 4.39
CA ALA A 186 17.83 14.42 5.56
C ALA A 186 18.60 15.67 6.07
N PRO A 187 19.30 16.46 5.22
CA PRO A 187 19.98 17.68 5.67
C PRO A 187 19.03 18.76 6.18
N PHE A 188 17.76 18.73 5.79
CA PHE A 188 16.73 19.65 6.27
C PHE A 188 16.10 19.21 7.61
N ASN A 189 16.66 18.17 8.26
CA ASN A 189 16.36 17.71 9.61
C ASN A 189 14.84 17.57 9.88
N SER A 190 14.26 18.48 10.66
CA SER A 190 12.85 18.44 11.06
C SER A 190 11.93 19.09 10.04
N LEU A 191 12.43 19.88 9.07
CA LEU A 191 11.60 20.75 8.25
C LEU A 191 10.57 19.98 7.42
N LEU A 192 10.90 18.77 6.93
CA LEU A 192 9.92 17.90 6.26
C LEU A 192 8.85 17.40 7.23
N LEU A 193 9.24 16.91 8.40
CA LEU A 193 8.32 16.37 9.41
C LEU A 193 7.49 17.48 10.07
N ASP A 194 8.06 18.66 10.26
CA ASP A 194 7.42 19.87 10.73
C ASP A 194 6.46 20.41 9.68
N LEU A 195 6.81 20.36 8.39
CA LEU A 195 5.91 20.79 7.31
C LEU A 195 4.76 19.82 7.11
N VAL A 196 5.00 18.51 7.18
CA VAL A 196 3.95 17.48 7.17
C VAL A 196 3.08 17.62 8.41
N GLY A 197 3.69 17.76 9.59
CA GLY A 197 2.99 17.95 10.86
C GLY A 197 2.15 19.22 10.87
N THR A 198 2.71 20.35 10.41
CA THR A 198 1.99 21.62 10.24
C THR A 198 0.87 21.48 9.22
N GLY A 199 1.09 20.77 8.10
CA GLY A 199 0.06 20.48 7.12
C GLY A 199 -1.10 19.69 7.72
N VAL A 200 -0.81 18.65 8.50
CA VAL A 200 -1.82 17.83 9.20
C VAL A 200 -2.57 18.65 10.25
N VAL A 201 -1.87 19.50 11.01
CA VAL A 201 -2.50 20.37 12.01
C VAL A 201 -3.37 21.42 11.35
N LEU A 202 -2.89 22.12 10.32
CA LEU A 202 -3.66 23.13 9.58
C LEU A 202 -4.87 22.51 8.87
N PHE A 203 -4.70 21.35 8.24
CA PHE A 203 -5.81 20.62 7.63
C PHE A 203 -6.81 20.17 8.68
N GLY A 204 -6.32 19.55 9.76
CA GLY A 204 -7.14 19.11 10.88
C GLY A 204 -7.92 20.27 11.48
N ASP A 205 -7.29 21.41 11.71
CA ASP A 205 -7.94 22.59 12.27
C ASP A 205 -8.94 23.20 11.29
N ALA A 206 -8.54 23.46 10.03
CA ALA A 206 -9.41 24.09 9.05
C ALA A 206 -10.62 23.23 8.65
N VAL A 207 -10.47 21.90 8.64
CA VAL A 207 -11.47 20.99 8.07
C VAL A 207 -12.18 20.15 9.12
N LEU A 208 -11.49 19.70 10.17
CA LEU A 208 -12.07 18.80 11.17
C LEU A 208 -12.43 19.55 12.45
N TRP A 209 -11.44 20.03 13.18
CA TRP A 209 -11.57 20.50 14.56
C TRP A 209 -12.16 21.91 14.65
N GLY A 210 -11.67 22.86 13.85
CA GLY A 210 -12.11 24.26 13.87
C GLY A 210 -13.61 24.42 13.60
N PRO A 211 -14.14 23.85 12.50
CA PRO A 211 -15.58 23.87 12.23
C PRO A 211 -16.38 23.11 13.31
N MET A 212 -15.87 21.99 13.81
CA MET A 212 -16.52 21.23 14.88
C MET A 212 -16.65 22.07 16.17
N PHE A 213 -15.56 22.71 16.62
CA PHE A 213 -15.57 23.55 17.81
C PHE A 213 -16.44 24.79 17.63
N SER A 214 -16.44 25.39 16.43
CA SER A 214 -17.34 26.49 16.09
C SER A 214 -18.81 26.08 16.22
N LEU A 215 -19.17 24.90 15.70
CA LEU A 215 -20.53 24.36 15.81
C LEU A 215 -20.89 23.95 17.25
N PHE A 216 -19.94 23.44 18.04
CA PHE A 216 -20.16 23.14 19.46
C PHE A 216 -20.55 24.36 20.27
N ASN A 217 -19.96 25.52 19.96
CA ASN A 217 -20.32 26.79 20.63
C ASN A 217 -21.75 27.24 20.32
N VAL A 218 -22.33 26.82 19.19
CA VAL A 218 -23.73 27.10 18.84
C VAL A 218 -24.65 26.06 19.47
N TRP A 219 -24.38 24.77 19.22
CA TRP A 219 -25.12 23.65 19.80
C TRP A 219 -24.27 22.39 19.73
N ALA A 220 -23.92 21.82 20.89
CA ALA A 220 -23.02 20.67 20.97
C ALA A 220 -23.39 19.48 20.04
N PRO A 221 -24.67 19.09 19.89
CA PRO A 221 -25.03 18.03 18.95
C PRO A 221 -24.63 18.29 17.48
N LEU A 222 -24.61 19.54 17.02
CA LEU A 222 -24.22 19.86 15.63
C LEU A 222 -22.75 19.56 15.36
N GLY A 223 -21.85 19.85 16.30
CA GLY A 223 -20.44 19.50 16.13
C GLY A 223 -20.21 17.98 16.09
N VAL A 224 -20.99 17.21 16.87
CA VAL A 224 -20.92 15.74 16.85
C VAL A 224 -21.40 15.19 15.52
N VAL A 225 -22.52 15.72 15.00
CA VAL A 225 -23.05 15.32 13.68
C VAL A 225 -22.07 15.71 12.57
N TYR A 226 -21.48 16.91 12.63
CA TYR A 226 -20.48 17.37 11.68
C TYR A 226 -19.29 16.43 11.60
N ILE A 227 -18.62 16.14 12.73
CA ILE A 227 -17.41 15.30 12.71
C ILE A 227 -17.74 13.86 12.28
N SER A 228 -18.92 13.37 12.66
CA SER A 228 -19.42 12.04 12.30
C SER A 228 -19.74 11.89 10.81
N LEU A 229 -20.03 12.98 10.10
CA LEU A 229 -20.24 12.99 8.65
C LEU A 229 -18.94 13.27 7.87
N VAL A 230 -18.16 14.26 8.33
CA VAL A 230 -16.99 14.76 7.59
C VAL A 230 -15.83 13.77 7.61
N VAL A 231 -15.58 13.08 8.73
CA VAL A 231 -14.51 12.08 8.83
C VAL A 231 -14.71 10.93 7.82
N PRO A 232 -15.85 10.22 7.78
CA PRO A 232 -16.04 9.17 6.77
C PRO A 232 -16.12 9.75 5.36
N PHE A 233 -16.63 10.96 5.16
CA PHE A 233 -16.62 11.58 3.84
C PHE A 233 -15.20 11.77 3.30
N ILE A 234 -14.29 12.33 4.10
CA ILE A 234 -12.91 12.60 3.70
C ILE A 234 -12.08 11.32 3.61
N PHE A 235 -12.19 10.41 4.57
CA PHE A 235 -11.30 9.25 4.66
C PHE A 235 -11.84 7.98 3.97
N ILE A 236 -13.13 7.93 3.63
CA ILE A 236 -13.74 6.77 2.96
C ILE A 236 -14.30 7.17 1.61
N ILE A 237 -15.24 8.13 1.57
CA ILE A 237 -15.99 8.44 0.34
C ILE A 237 -15.08 9.04 -0.74
N ILE A 238 -14.24 10.03 -0.39
CA ILE A 238 -13.30 10.65 -1.34
C ILE A 238 -12.29 9.63 -1.88
N PRO A 239 -11.56 8.84 -1.07
CA PRO A 239 -10.64 7.82 -1.58
C PRO A 239 -11.32 6.77 -2.45
N VAL A 240 -12.51 6.32 -2.06
CA VAL A 240 -13.27 5.32 -2.84
C VAL A 240 -13.71 5.90 -4.18
N THR A 241 -14.18 7.15 -4.22
CA THR A 241 -14.55 7.80 -5.49
C THR A 241 -13.34 8.03 -6.39
N ILE A 242 -12.20 8.46 -5.84
CA ILE A 242 -10.94 8.57 -6.59
C ILE A 242 -10.52 7.20 -7.14
N TYR A 243 -10.60 6.15 -6.32
CA TYR A 243 -10.26 4.80 -6.74
C TYR A 243 -11.19 4.29 -7.85
N MET A 244 -12.50 4.50 -7.74
CA MET A 244 -13.46 4.15 -8.79
C MET A 244 -13.19 4.94 -10.08
N LEU A 245 -12.89 6.24 -9.97
CA LEU A 245 -12.53 7.07 -11.13
C LEU A 245 -11.23 6.57 -11.80
N TYR A 246 -10.22 6.24 -10.99
CA TYR A 246 -8.96 5.67 -11.46
C TYR A 246 -9.18 4.34 -12.18
N GLN A 247 -9.98 3.44 -11.60
CA GLN A 247 -10.35 2.18 -12.25
C GLN A 247 -11.06 2.43 -13.57
N ARG A 248 -12.01 3.37 -13.63
CA ARG A 248 -12.74 3.72 -14.86
C ARG A 248 -11.82 4.25 -15.95
N ILE A 249 -10.82 5.04 -15.60
CA ILE A 249 -9.80 5.55 -16.55
C ILE A 249 -8.88 4.42 -17.02
N ARG A 250 -8.51 3.50 -16.12
CA ARG A 250 -7.52 2.45 -16.42
C ARG A 250 -8.12 1.22 -17.13
N PHE A 251 -9.38 0.87 -16.87
CA PHE A 251 -10.03 -0.35 -17.36
C PHE A 251 -11.26 -0.08 -18.26
N GLY A 252 -11.66 1.19 -18.41
CA GLY A 252 -12.87 1.61 -19.13
C GLY A 252 -14.13 1.52 -18.26
N PRO A 253 -15.26 2.09 -18.70
CA PRO A 253 -16.54 1.91 -18.01
C PRO A 253 -16.93 0.43 -18.02
N ALA A 254 -17.26 -0.10 -16.84
CA ALA A 254 -18.02 -1.35 -16.70
C ALA A 254 -19.44 -1.16 -17.24
#